data_AF-A0A1E7F9F7-F1
#
_entry.id   AF-A0A1E7F9F7-F1
#
_cell.length_a   1.000
_cell.length_b   1.000
_cell.length_c   1.000
_cell.angle_alpha   90.00
_cell.angle_beta   90.00
_cell.angle_gamma   90.00
#
_symmetry.space_group_name_H-M   'P 1'
#
loop_
_entity.id
_entity.type
_entity.pdbx_description
1 polymer ?
#
loop_
_entity_poly.entity_id
_entity_poly.type
_entity_poly.pdbx_seq_one_letter_code
_entity_poly.pdbx_strand_id
1 'polypeptide(L)' 'FEKPVSVAVIPDYMQYVQTPMDLQTVERKIKNVQYATPEDFEYDMILMFQNCITYN' A
#
# COMPACT_ATOMS: atom_id res chain seq x y z
N PHE A 1 -2.28 1.36 -8.18
CA PHE A 1 -0.92 0.94 -7.79
C PHE A 1 0.02 2.14 -7.56
N GLU A 2 0.14 3.08 -8.50
CA GLU A 2 1.15 4.16 -8.39
C GLU A 2 0.82 5.26 -7.36
N LYS A 3 -0.48 5.58 -7.16
CA LYS A 3 -0.94 6.58 -6.21
C LYS A 3 -1.94 5.97 -5.22
N PRO A 4 -2.02 6.48 -3.99
CA PRO A 4 -3.00 6.03 -3.00
C PRO A 4 -4.42 6.18 -3.53
N VAL A 5 -5.29 5.22 -3.21
CA VAL A 5 -6.70 5.30 -3.55
C VAL A 5 -7.34 6.43 -2.76
N SER A 6 -7.97 7.37 -3.47
CA SER A 6 -8.74 8.44 -2.83
C SER A 6 -10.06 7.88 -2.34
N VAL A 7 -10.24 7.80 -1.03
CA VAL A 7 -11.51 7.42 -0.37
C VAL A 7 -12.67 8.36 -0.71
N ALA A 8 -12.40 9.59 -1.16
CA ALA A 8 -13.46 10.47 -1.67
C ALA A 8 -14.01 10.00 -3.03
N VAL A 9 -13.20 9.30 -3.81
CA VAL A 9 -13.56 8.75 -5.14
C VAL A 9 -14.09 7.32 -5.00
N ILE A 10 -13.54 6.56 -4.04
CA ILE A 10 -13.92 5.18 -3.77
C ILE A 10 -14.27 5.04 -2.27
N PRO A 11 -15.52 5.35 -1.87
CA PRO A 11 -15.93 5.45 -0.46
C PRO A 11 -15.90 4.13 0.31
N ASP A 12 -16.05 3.01 -0.39
CA ASP A 12 -16.10 1.66 0.18
C ASP A 12 -14.73 0.97 0.21
N TYR A 13 -13.67 1.59 -0.32
CA TYR A 13 -12.33 0.99 -0.37
C TYR A 13 -11.85 0.50 1.01
N MET A 14 -12.08 1.29 2.06
CA MET A 14 -11.67 0.96 3.43
C MET A 14 -12.52 -0.13 4.08
N GLN A 15 -13.62 -0.56 3.46
CA GLN A 15 -14.40 -1.71 3.93
C GLN A 15 -13.72 -3.04 3.57
N TYR A 16 -12.94 -3.05 2.49
CA TYR A 16 -12.27 -4.24 1.96
C TYR A 16 -10.75 -4.22 2.23
N VAL A 17 -10.12 -3.04 2.17
CA VAL A 17 -8.69 -2.85 2.38
C VAL A 17 -8.43 -2.16 3.72
N GLN A 18 -7.89 -2.90 4.68
CA GLN A 18 -7.64 -2.40 6.04
C GLN A 18 -6.39 -1.53 6.14
N THR A 19 -5.33 -1.91 5.42
CA THR A 19 -4.04 -1.22 5.42
C THR A 19 -3.69 -0.84 3.98
N PRO A 20 -4.09 0.35 3.51
CA PRO A 20 -3.74 0.82 2.18
C PRO A 20 -2.23 0.86 1.97
N MET A 21 -1.79 0.44 0.78
CA MET A 21 -0.38 0.49 0.38
C MET A 21 -0.28 0.79 -1.12
N ASP A 22 0.70 1.61 -1.48
CA ASP A 22 0.92 2.11 -2.85
C ASP A 22 2.41 2.43 -3.08
N LEU A 23 2.83 2.52 -4.35
CA LEU A 23 4.25 2.73 -4.70
C LEU A 23 4.82 4.06 -4.21
N GLN A 24 4.02 5.13 -4.13
CA GLN A 24 4.48 6.42 -3.60
C GLN A 24 4.73 6.33 -2.08
N THR A 25 3.90 5.56 -1.36
CA THR A 25 4.12 5.25 0.05
C THR A 25 5.39 4.41 0.25
N VAL A 26 5.60 3.36 -0.56
CA VAL A 26 6.83 2.55 -0.53
C VAL A 26 8.07 3.40 -0.81
N GLU A 27 8.03 4.25 -1.85
CA GLU A 27 9.13 5.16 -2.18
C GLU A 27 9.47 6.11 -1.02
N ARG A 28 8.45 6.67 -0.36
CA ARG A 28 8.62 7.52 0.82
C ARG A 28 9.26 6.76 1.98
N LYS A 29 8.83 5.51 2.23
CA LYS A 29 9.42 4.65 3.28
C LYS A 29 10.89 4.35 3.00
N ILE A 30 11.27 4.09 1.74
CA ILE A 30 12.67 3.93 1.32
C ILE A 30 13.48 5.21 1.61
N LYS A 31 13.01 6.38 1.13
CA LYS A 31 13.72 7.67 1.29
C LYS A 31 13.93 8.05 2.75
N ASN A 32 12.98 7.66 3.61
CA ASN A 32 13.01 7.95 5.04
C ASN A 32 13.67 6.84 5.88
N VAL A 33 14.26 5.82 5.26
CA VAL A 33 14.93 4.69 5.94
C VAL A 33 13.99 3.98 6.93
N GLN A 34 12.74 3.76 6.52
CA GLN A 34 11.68 3.17 7.36
C GLN A 34 11.54 1.65 7.21
N TYR A 35 12.40 1.03 6.40
CA TYR A 35 12.53 -0.42 6.30
C TYR A 35 13.80 -0.83 7.03
N ALA A 36 13.66 -1.57 8.13
CA ALA A 36 14.80 -2.02 8.92
C ALA A 36 15.44 -3.26 8.30
N THR A 37 14.63 -4.10 7.64
CA THR A 37 15.08 -5.29 6.93
C THR A 37 14.47 -5.39 5.53
N PRO A 38 15.04 -6.22 4.63
CA PRO A 38 14.44 -6.51 3.33
C PRO A 38 13.02 -7.10 3.43
N GLU A 39 12.73 -7.86 4.48
CA GLU A 39 11.43 -8.46 4.73
C GLU A 39 10.35 -7.41 5.02
N ASP A 40 10.70 -6.28 5.66
CA ASP A 40 9.75 -5.17 5.88
C ASP A 40 9.31 -4.54 4.55
N PHE A 41 10.24 -4.44 3.58
CA PHE A 41 9.95 -3.95 2.24
C PHE A 41 9.13 -4.97 1.44
N GLU A 42 9.52 -6.25 1.50
CA GLU A 42 8.78 -7.34 0.87
C GLU A 42 7.33 -7.41 1.35
N TYR A 43 7.12 -7.27 2.66
CA TYR A 43 5.80 -7.26 3.27
C TYR A 43 4.90 -6.18 2.66
N ASP A 44 5.38 -4.94 2.56
CA ASP A 44 4.60 -3.84 1.98
C ASP A 44 4.32 -4.06 0.48
N MET A 45 5.27 -4.62 -0.26
CA MET A 45 5.09 -4.95 -1.66
C MET A 45 4.01 -6.02 -1.85
N ILE A 46 4.05 -7.10 -1.05
CA ILE A 46 3.04 -8.15 -1.05
C ILE A 46 1.67 -7.58 -0.65
N LEU A 47 1.62 -6.77 0.41
CA LEU A 47 0.39 -6.13 0.89
C LEU A 47 -0.25 -5.26 -0.20
N MET A 48 0.55 -4.48 -0.95
CA MET A 48 0.06 -3.69 -2.08
C MET A 48 -0.63 -4.58 -3.13
N PHE A 49 -0.01 -5.70 -3.51
CA PHE A 49 -0.60 -6.63 -4.48
C PHE A 49 -1.87 -7.29 -3.94
N GLN A 50 -1.85 -7.74 -2.69
CA GLN A 50 -3.02 -8.33 -2.03
C GLN A 50 -4.19 -7.36 -1.98
N ASN A 51 -3.98 -6.11 -1.57
CA ASN A 51 -5.02 -5.08 -1.54
C ASN A 51 -5.66 -4.86 -2.93
N CYS A 52 -4.85 -4.93 -3.99
CA CYS A 52 -5.37 -4.81 -5.34
C CYS A 52 -6.13 -6.05 -5.80
N ILE A 53 -5.72 -7.26 -5.42
CA ILE A 53 -6.48 -8.48 -5.71
C ILE A 53 -7.79 -8.53 -4.90
N THR A 54 -7.78 -8.05 -3.66
CA THR A 54 -8.97 -8.06 -2.78
C THR A 54 -10.06 -7.10 -3.25
N TYR A 55 -9.68 -5.96 -3.84
CA TYR A 55 -10.64 -4.92 -4.21
C TYR A 55 -11.08 -4.93 -5.68
N ASN A 56 -10.25 -5.42 -6.62
CA ASN A 56 -10.64 -5.55 -8.04
C ASN A 56 -11.50 -6.79 -8.27
#